data_AF-A0A3D3PRZ6-F1
#
_entry.id   AF-A0A3D3PRZ6-F1
#
_cell.length_a   1.000
_cell.length_b   1.000
_cell.length_c   1.000
_cell.angle_alpha   90.00
_cell.angle_beta   90.00
_cell.angle_gamma   90.00
#
_symmetry.space_group_name_H-M   'P 1'
#
loop_
_entity.id
_entity.type
_entity.pdbx_description
1 polymer ?
#
loop_
_entity_poly.entity_id
_entity_poly.type
_entity_poly.pdbx_seq_one_letter_code
_entity_poly.pdbx_strand_id
1 'polypeptide(L)'
;PQTVKYLSDPMKEVEAAILARRLHHNGDPVFTWAMSNVIAREDNNENVFPRKDMTGKNKQKIDPQSALLNAINRAMVAQPTAAVAIELW
;
A
#
# COMPACT_ATOMS: atom_id res chain seq x y z
N PRO A 1 2.12 -14.82 -0.91
CA PRO A 1 3.47 -14.47 -0.39
C PRO A 1 3.77 -13.00 -0.72
N GLN A 2 4.39 -12.26 0.19
CA GLN A 2 4.78 -10.87 -0.05
C GLN A 2 6.13 -10.83 -0.78
N THR A 3 6.10 -10.56 -2.08
CA THR A 3 7.29 -10.53 -2.96
C THR A 3 7.31 -9.26 -3.79
N VAL A 4 8.48 -8.91 -4.33
CA VAL A 4 8.68 -7.68 -5.12
C VAL A 4 7.68 -7.59 -6.28
N LYS A 5 7.48 -8.69 -7.01
CA LYS A 5 6.52 -8.80 -8.11
C LYS A 5 5.10 -8.33 -7.76
N TYR A 6 4.66 -8.51 -6.52
CA TYR A 6 3.29 -8.18 -6.11
C TYR A 6 3.19 -6.86 -5.34
N LEU A 7 4.28 -6.37 -4.75
CA LEU A 7 4.25 -5.17 -3.90
C LEU A 7 4.84 -3.93 -4.57
N SER A 8 5.53 -4.08 -5.72
CA SER A 8 6.08 -2.95 -6.48
C SER A 8 5.00 -2.00 -7.00
N ASP A 9 4.01 -2.51 -7.74
CA ASP A 9 2.96 -1.65 -8.30
C ASP A 9 2.07 -1.01 -7.21
N PRO A 10 1.65 -1.72 -6.15
CA PRO A 10 0.94 -1.11 -5.04
C PRO A 10 1.73 -0.04 -4.30
N MET A 11 3.06 -0.17 -4.19
CA MET A 11 3.91 0.87 -3.59
C MET A 11 3.84 2.16 -4.41
N LYS A 12 3.97 2.04 -5.74
CA LYS A 12 3.88 3.19 -6.66
C LYS A 12 2.49 3.83 -6.64
N GLU A 13 1.42 3.02 -6.59
CA GLU A 13 0.06 3.57 -6.49
C GLU A 13 -0.19 4.27 -5.16
N VAL A 14 0.29 3.73 -4.03
CA VAL A 14 0.16 4.40 -2.72
C VAL A 14 0.88 5.75 -2.74
N GLU A 15 2.09 5.82 -3.30
CA GLU A 15 2.83 7.08 -3.45
C GLU A 15 2.05 8.07 -4.34
N ALA A 16 1.57 7.62 -5.51
CA ALA A 16 0.76 8.44 -6.39
C ALA A 16 -0.54 8.93 -5.72
N ALA A 17 -1.20 8.08 -4.92
CA ALA A 17 -2.41 8.43 -4.19
C ALA A 17 -2.15 9.44 -3.07
N ILE A 18 -0.99 9.37 -2.39
CA ILE A 18 -0.56 10.38 -1.41
C ILE A 18 -0.31 11.72 -2.10
N LEU A 19 0.48 11.73 -3.19
CA LEU A 19 0.80 12.94 -3.94
C LEU A 19 -0.46 13.60 -4.54
N ALA A 20 -1.39 12.79 -5.05
CA ALA A 20 -2.67 13.25 -5.58
C ALA A 20 -3.71 13.58 -4.50
N ARG A 21 -3.39 13.42 -3.20
CA ARG A 21 -4.31 13.60 -2.07
C ARG A 21 -5.59 12.77 -2.18
N ARG A 22 -5.50 11.58 -2.78
CA ARG A 22 -6.60 10.59 -2.88
C ARG A 22 -6.61 9.61 -1.72
N LEU A 23 -5.45 9.42 -1.06
CA LEU A 23 -5.36 8.55 0.10
C LEU A 23 -5.86 9.28 1.35
N HIS A 24 -7.01 8.86 1.87
CA HIS A 24 -7.55 9.35 3.12
C HIS A 24 -7.38 8.30 4.21
N HIS A 25 -6.77 8.70 5.34
CA HIS A 25 -6.75 7.90 6.56
C HIS A 25 -7.31 8.73 7.71
N ASN A 26 -7.82 8.06 8.73
CA ASN A 26 -8.50 8.65 9.90
C ASN A 26 -7.57 9.34 10.92
N GLY A 27 -6.28 9.53 10.59
CA GLY A 27 -5.30 10.04 11.54
C GLY A 27 -4.96 9.07 12.68
N ASP A 28 -5.16 7.76 12.50
CA ASP A 28 -4.77 6.78 13.51
C ASP A 28 -3.27 6.88 13.85
N PRO A 29 -2.90 7.09 15.13
CA PRO A 29 -1.51 7.34 15.52
C PRO A 29 -0.60 6.12 15.29
N VAL A 30 -1.14 4.90 15.33
CA VAL A 30 -0.36 3.68 15.08
C VAL A 30 -0.06 3.55 13.59
N PHE A 31 -1.03 3.84 12.73
CA PHE A 31 -0.83 3.87 11.28
C PHE A 31 0.18 4.95 10.89
N THR A 32 0.03 6.17 11.42
CA THR A 32 0.98 7.27 11.16
C THR A 32 2.40 6.91 11.61
N TRP A 33 2.56 6.33 12.80
CA TRP A 33 3.86 5.84 13.26
C TRP A 33 4.41 4.74 12.36
N ALA A 34 3.60 3.74 11.99
CA ALA A 34 4.03 2.65 11.11
C ALA A 34 4.46 3.14 9.72
N MET A 35 3.77 4.14 9.16
CA MET A 35 4.15 4.77 7.89
C MET A 35 5.50 5.50 7.99
N SER A 36 5.78 6.14 9.13
CA SER A 36 7.09 6.80 9.35
C SER A 36 8.27 5.83 9.43
N ASN A 37 7.99 4.55 9.68
CA ASN A 37 8.98 3.50 9.80
C ASN A 37 9.30 2.81 8.46
N VAL A 38 8.64 3.20 7.36
CA VAL A 38 8.80 2.56 6.04
C VAL A 38 9.78 3.36 5.19
N ILE A 39 10.76 2.67 4.62
CA ILE A 39 11.66 3.20 3.61
C ILE A 39 11.33 2.56 2.26
N ALA A 40 11.04 3.40 1.28
CA ALA A 40 11.02 3.04 -0.13
C ALA A 40 12.44 3.22 -0.71
N ARG A 41 13.00 2.15 -1.27
CA ARG A 41 14.20 2.24 -2.11
C ARG A 41 13.91 1.57 -3.43
N GLU A 42 14.14 2.31 -4.50
CA GLU A 42 14.10 1.78 -5.86
C GLU A 42 15.35 0.93 -6.12
N ASP A 43 15.17 -0.21 -6.77
CA ASP A 43 16.27 -1.07 -7.23
C ASP A 43 16.64 -0.80 -8.70
N ASN A 44 17.68 -1.46 -9.21
CA ASN A 44 18.13 -1.30 -10.61
C ASN A 44 17.08 -1.73 -11.65
N ASN A 45 16.03 -2.41 -11.23
CA ASN A 45 14.93 -2.87 -12.06
C ASN A 45 13.67 -2.02 -11.85
N GLU A 46 13.83 -0.81 -11.28
CA GLU A 46 12.77 0.16 -10.99
C GLU A 46 11.66 -0.38 -10.06
N ASN A 47 11.96 -1.41 -9.28
CA ASN A 47 11.01 -1.93 -8.30
C ASN A 47 11.15 -1.19 -6.99
N VAL A 48 10.00 -0.95 -6.36
CA VAL A 48 9.93 -0.33 -5.04
C VAL A 48 9.37 -1.34 -4.06
N PHE A 49 10.09 -1.64 -2.99
CA PHE A 49 9.65 -2.61 -1.99
C PHE A 49 9.63 -1.98 -0.59
N PRO A 50 8.59 -2.24 0.24
CA PRO A 50 8.55 -1.71 1.59
C PRO A 50 9.65 -2.33 2.43
N ARG A 51 10.56 -1.50 2.94
CA ARG A 51 11.60 -1.91 3.89
C ARG A 51 11.37 -1.19 5.21
N LYS A 52 11.76 -1.85 6.30
CA LYS A 52 11.76 -1.22 7.62
C LYS A 52 12.94 -0.27 7.71
N ASP A 53 12.73 0.91 8.28
CA ASP A 53 13.83 1.76 8.70
C ASP A 53 14.59 1.08 9.84
N MET A 54 15.86 0.74 9.57
CA MET A 54 16.76 0.11 10.54
C MET A 54 17.61 1.13 11.31
N THR A 55 17.39 2.43 11.08
CA THR A 55 18.09 3.54 11.76
C THR A 55 17.65 3.69 13.21
N GLY A 56 16.45 3.17 13.55
CA GLY A 56 15.94 3.09 14.92
C GLY A 56 16.31 1.79 15.65
N LYS A 57 16.01 1.72 16.95
CA LYS A 57 16.09 0.45 17.73
C LYS A 57 15.21 -0.62 17.08
N ASN A 58 15.57 -1.90 17.24
CA ASN A 58 14.98 -3.16 16.73
C ASN A 58 13.44 -3.39 16.86
N LYS A 59 12.62 -2.37 17.11
CA LYS A 59 11.18 -2.45 17.43
C LYS A 59 10.25 -1.79 16.39
N GLN A 60 10.78 -1.37 15.24
CA GLN A 60 10.01 -0.69 14.20
C GLN A 60 9.04 -1.67 13.51
N LYS A 61 7.77 -1.30 13.41
CA LYS A 61 6.70 -2.11 12.80
C LYS A 61 6.13 -1.41 11.58
N ILE A 62 5.76 -2.22 10.58
CA ILE A 62 5.20 -1.77 9.29
C ILE A 62 3.97 -2.59 8.91
N ASP A 63 3.43 -3.38 9.84
CA ASP A 63 2.29 -4.26 9.56
C ASP A 63 1.06 -3.48 9.06
N PRO A 64 0.72 -2.29 9.61
CA PRO A 64 -0.37 -1.47 9.08
C PRO A 64 -0.14 -1.01 7.62
N GLN A 65 1.10 -0.65 7.27
CA GLN A 65 1.44 -0.27 5.90
C GLN A 65 1.43 -1.48 4.96
N SER A 66 1.90 -2.63 5.42
CA SER A 66 1.85 -3.89 4.66
C SER A 66 0.40 -4.34 4.41
N ALA A 67 -0.49 -4.11 5.39
CA ALA A 67 -1.92 -4.35 5.23
C ALA A 67 -2.53 -3.43 4.16
N LEU A 68 -2.16 -2.13 4.16
CA LEU A 68 -2.58 -1.20 3.11
C LEU A 68 -2.12 -1.66 1.72
N LEU A 69 -0.85 -2.02 1.55
CA LEU A 69 -0.35 -2.49 0.25
C LEU A 69 -1.06 -3.75 -0.24
N ASN A 70 -1.32 -4.70 0.66
CA ASN A 70 -2.09 -5.89 0.31
C ASN A 70 -3.51 -5.52 -0.15
N ALA A 71 -4.16 -4.56 0.51
CA ALA A 71 -5.48 -4.09 0.12
C ALA A 71 -5.45 -3.40 -1.25
N ILE A 72 -4.48 -2.51 -1.49
CA ILE A 72 -4.31 -1.81 -2.78
C ILE A 72 -4.00 -2.79 -3.91
N ASN A 73 -3.13 -3.78 -3.68
CA ASN A 73 -2.88 -4.84 -4.66
C ASN A 73 -4.19 -5.50 -5.11
N ARG A 74 -5.08 -5.84 -4.17
CA ARG A 74 -6.36 -6.44 -4.50
C ARG A 74 -7.31 -5.47 -5.19
N ALA A 75 -7.33 -4.21 -4.77
CA ALA A 75 -8.16 -3.17 -5.38
C ALA A 75 -7.75 -2.90 -6.84
N MET A 76 -6.46 -2.92 -7.17
CA MET A 76 -5.94 -2.73 -8.53
C MET A 76 -6.34 -3.86 -9.50
N VAL A 77 -6.58 -5.07 -8.98
CA VAL A 77 -6.99 -6.24 -9.77
C VAL A 77 -8.52 -6.42 -9.77
N ALA A 78 -9.23 -5.79 -8.84
CA ALA A 78 -10.68 -5.90 -8.75
C ALA A 78 -11.32 -5.29 -10.01
N GLN A 79 -12.01 -6.12 -10.79
CA GLN A 79 -12.86 -5.61 -11.86
C GLN A 79 -14.03 -4.86 -11.23
N PRO A 80 -14.47 -3.73 -11.80
CA PRO A 80 -15.70 -3.10 -11.36
C PRO A 80 -16.81 -4.14 -11.48
N THR A 81 -17.48 -4.45 -10.37
CA THR A 81 -18.67 -5.28 -10.39
C THR A 81 -19.65 -4.62 -11.36
N ALA A 82 -19.89 -5.25 -12.50
CA ALA A 82 -20.91 -4.80 -13.43
C ALA A 82 -22.20 -4.67 -12.61
N ALA A 83 -22.82 -3.49 -12.66
CA ALA A 83 -24.15 -3.31 -12.10
C ALA A 83 -25.03 -4.34 -12.77
N VAL A 84 -25.41 -5.38 -12.02
CA VAL A 84 -26.41 -6.33 -12.48
C VAL A 84 -27.67 -5.50 -12.64
N ALA A 85 -28.04 -5.22 -13.88
CA ALA A 85 -29.34 -4.65 -14.19
C ALA A 85 -30.35 -5.67 -13.65
N ILE A 86 -30.95 -5.35 -12.52
CA ILE A 86 -32.08 -6.10 -12.00
C ILE A 86 -33.19 -5.83 -13.01
N GLU A 87 -33.40 -6.75 -13.94
CA GLU A 87 -34.61 -6.74 -14.74
C GLU A 87 -35.79 -6.91 -13.78
N LEU A 88 -36.50 -5.82 -13.56
CA LEU A 88 -37.81 -5.81 -12.96
C LEU A 88 -38.76 -6.46 -13.98
N TRP A 89 -39.06 -7.73 -13.74
CA TRP A 89 -40.31 -8.34 -14.20
C TRP A 89 -41.32 -8.27 -13.06
#